data_AF-A0A7K9DYQ4-F1
#
_entry.id   AF-A0A7K9DYQ4-F1
#
_cell.length_a   1.000
_cell.length_b   1.000
_cell.length_c   1.000
_cell.angle_alpha   90.00
_cell.angle_beta   90.00
_cell.angle_gamma   90.00
#
_symmetry.space_group_name_H-M   'P 1'
#
loop_
_entity.id
_entity.type
_entity.pdbx_description
1 polymer ?
#
loop_
_entity_poly.entity_id
_entity_poly.type
_entity_poly.pdbx_seq_one_letter_code
_entity_poly.pdbx_strand_id
1 'polypeptide(L)'
;LPVLLKFRTDNARDPSPQNYAQDSEALLRLRRDVLEGLGLGADLLPDDFVSYCFSEMAPVCAVVGGVLGQEVVKALSQRDPPHNNFFFFDGIKGNGIVECLGPS
;
A
#
# COMPACT_ATOMS: atom_id res chain seq x y z
N LEU A 1 3.95 -0.59 0.10
CA LEU A 1 3.35 -0.65 1.46
C LEU A 1 4.35 -0.34 2.58
N PRO A 2 5.52 -1.01 2.71
CA PRO A 2 6.41 -0.84 3.87
C PRO A 2 6.90 0.61 4.10
N VAL A 3 7.19 1.34 3.02
CA VAL A 3 7.62 2.74 3.06
C VAL A 3 6.56 3.66 3.67
N LEU A 4 5.28 3.51 3.28
CA LEU A 4 4.17 4.31 3.81
C LEU A 4 3.90 4.00 5.28
N LEU A 5 4.00 2.72 5.67
CA LEU A 5 3.86 2.31 7.08
C LEU A 5 4.96 2.93 7.93
N LYS A 6 6.22 2.90 7.46
CA LYS A 6 7.35 3.51 8.14
C LYS A 6 7.18 5.03 8.27
N PHE A 7 6.73 5.71 7.21
CA PHE A 7 6.42 7.14 7.26
C PHE A 7 5.39 7.44 8.35
N ARG A 8 4.30 6.67 8.43
CA ARG A 8 3.26 6.83 9.45
C ARG A 8 3.78 6.61 10.86
N THR A 9 4.63 5.60 11.06
CA THR A 9 5.30 5.36 12.35
C THR A 9 6.15 6.55 12.78
N ASP A 10 6.90 7.14 11.87
CA ASP A 10 7.86 8.20 12.19
C ASP A 10 7.20 9.58 12.34
N ASN A 11 6.09 9.83 11.64
CA ASN A 11 5.44 11.14 11.58
C ASN A 11 4.08 11.20 12.29
N ALA A 12 3.54 10.06 12.76
CA ALA A 12 2.19 9.93 13.31
C ALA A 12 1.06 10.44 12.39
N ARG A 13 1.31 10.47 11.08
CA ARG A 13 0.37 10.90 10.03
C ARG A 13 0.72 10.25 8.69
N ASP A 14 -0.21 10.33 7.75
CA ASP A 14 0.05 9.97 6.35
C ASP A 14 0.66 11.14 5.55
N PRO A 15 1.25 10.85 4.37
CA PRO A 15 1.70 11.88 3.45
C PRO A 15 0.54 12.79 3.01
N SER A 16 0.78 14.10 3.00
CA SER A 16 -0.24 15.11 2.75
C SER A 16 0.10 15.94 1.51
N PRO A 17 -0.86 16.23 0.62
CA PRO A 17 -0.64 17.11 -0.53
C PRO A 17 -0.19 18.53 -0.14
N GLN A 18 -0.60 19.00 1.04
CA GLN A 18 -0.21 20.32 1.54
C GLN A 18 1.31 20.40 1.80
N ASN A 19 1.93 19.27 2.17
CA ASN A 19 3.36 19.16 2.44
C ASN A 19 4.10 18.33 1.37
N TYR A 20 3.57 18.30 0.14
CA TYR A 20 4.02 17.38 -0.91
C TYR A 20 5.54 17.35 -1.10
N ALA A 21 6.20 18.51 -1.17
CA ALA A 21 7.65 18.57 -1.39
C ALA A 21 8.45 17.91 -0.25
N GLN A 22 8.10 18.22 1.00
CA GLN A 22 8.78 17.70 2.18
C GLN A 22 8.48 16.20 2.37
N ASP A 23 7.23 15.80 2.19
CA ASP A 23 6.81 14.41 2.37
C ASP A 23 7.37 13.51 1.26
N SER A 24 7.44 14.00 0.01
CA SER A 24 8.05 13.27 -1.10
C SER A 24 9.54 13.02 -0.86
N GLU A 25 10.26 14.02 -0.36
CA GLU A 25 11.68 13.86 -0.02
C GLU A 25 11.87 12.83 1.11
N ALA A 26 11.04 12.89 2.15
CA ALA A 26 11.06 11.92 3.24
C ALA A 26 10.73 10.51 2.75
N LEU A 27 9.72 10.35 1.89
CA LEU A 27 9.35 9.06 1.31
C LEU A 27 10.46 8.46 0.44
N LEU A 28 11.14 9.27 -0.37
CA LEU A 28 12.27 8.81 -1.19
C LEU A 28 13.46 8.35 -0.35
N ARG A 29 13.73 9.03 0.78
CA ARG A 29 14.74 8.62 1.76
C ARG A 29 14.34 7.30 2.43
N LEU A 30 13.14 7.24 3.01
CA LEU A 30 12.61 6.04 3.66
C LEU A 30 12.55 4.83 2.72
N ARG A 31 12.24 5.04 1.44
CA ARG A 31 12.29 3.97 0.44
C ARG A 31 13.66 3.32 0.42
N ARG A 32 14.72 4.12 0.31
CA ARG A 32 16.10 3.62 0.25
C ARG A 32 16.40 2.78 1.49
N ASP A 33 16.13 3.34 2.66
CA ASP A 33 16.44 2.73 3.95
C ASP A 33 15.66 1.41 4.15
N VAL A 34 14.39 1.38 3.74
CA VAL A 34 13.54 0.19 3.86
C VAL A 34 13.94 -0.89 2.87
N LEU A 35 14.25 -0.55 1.61
CA LEU A 35 14.69 -1.53 0.61
C LEU A 35 16.06 -2.09 0.99
N GLU A 36 17.00 -1.25 1.40
CA GLU A 36 18.32 -1.68 1.88
C GLU A 36 18.21 -2.58 3.11
N GLY A 37 17.37 -2.21 4.10
CA GLY A 37 17.14 -3.02 5.29
C GLY A 37 16.48 -4.38 5.02
N LEU A 38 15.79 -4.53 3.89
CA LEU A 38 15.22 -5.80 3.43
C LEU A 38 16.14 -6.56 2.44
N GLY A 39 17.30 -6.00 2.09
CA GLY A 39 18.21 -6.58 1.10
C GLY A 39 17.64 -6.58 -0.33
N LEU A 40 16.76 -5.63 -0.64
CA LEU A 40 16.07 -5.50 -1.92
C LEU A 40 16.72 -4.43 -2.81
N GLY A 41 16.65 -4.64 -4.13
CA GLY A 41 17.11 -3.67 -5.13
C GLY A 41 16.23 -2.41 -5.17
N ALA A 42 16.84 -1.26 -5.46
CA ALA A 42 16.13 0.02 -5.56
C ALA A 42 15.14 0.08 -6.74
N ASP A 43 15.30 -0.81 -7.71
CA ASP A 43 14.46 -0.98 -8.91
C ASP A 43 13.07 -1.57 -8.62
N LEU A 44 12.89 -2.24 -7.48
CA LEU A 44 11.60 -2.81 -7.08
C LEU A 44 10.53 -1.77 -6.76
N LEU A 45 10.92 -0.55 -6.39
CA LEU A 45 10.00 0.58 -6.20
C LEU A 45 10.52 1.83 -6.91
N PRO A 46 10.03 2.13 -8.12
CA PRO A 46 10.43 3.31 -8.89
C PRO A 46 10.24 4.63 -8.11
N ASP A 47 11.11 5.63 -8.34
CA ASP A 47 11.08 6.93 -7.63
C ASP A 47 9.77 7.70 -7.83
N ASP A 48 9.10 7.50 -8.96
CA ASP A 48 7.85 8.19 -9.31
C ASP A 48 6.65 7.74 -8.45
N PHE A 49 6.80 6.70 -7.62
CA PHE A 49 5.74 6.22 -6.72
C PHE A 49 5.16 7.32 -5.81
N VAL A 50 5.98 8.32 -5.46
CA VAL A 50 5.54 9.48 -4.67
C VAL A 50 4.47 10.31 -5.37
N SER A 51 4.31 10.19 -6.68
CA SER A 51 3.28 10.92 -7.44
C SER A 51 1.88 10.31 -7.27
N TYR A 52 1.79 9.07 -6.77
CA TYR A 52 0.55 8.28 -6.78
C TYR A 52 0.10 7.81 -5.39
N CYS A 53 0.85 8.11 -4.33
CA CYS A 53 0.59 7.61 -2.98
C CYS A 53 0.11 8.68 -1.98
N PHE A 54 -0.39 9.82 -2.47
CA PHE A 54 -0.93 10.90 -1.66
C PHE A 54 -2.46 10.92 -1.71
N SER A 55 -3.07 11.33 -0.59
CA SER A 55 -4.53 11.47 -0.41
C SER A 55 -5.30 10.15 -0.45
N GLU A 56 -6.58 10.24 -0.07
CA GLU A 56 -7.56 9.17 -0.24
C GLU A 56 -8.46 9.49 -1.43
N MET A 57 -8.33 8.71 -2.51
CA MET A 57 -9.13 8.90 -3.71
C MET A 57 -10.43 8.11 -3.60
N ALA A 58 -11.58 8.78 -3.71
CA ALA A 58 -12.89 8.13 -3.58
C ALA A 58 -13.08 6.87 -4.46
N PRO A 59 -12.64 6.83 -5.74
CA PRO A 59 -12.73 5.63 -6.56
C PRO A 59 -11.88 4.47 -6.01
N VAL A 60 -10.70 4.76 -5.47
CA VAL A 60 -9.80 3.76 -4.86
C VAL A 60 -10.44 3.20 -3.59
N CYS A 61 -11.00 4.07 -2.74
CA CYS A 61 -11.71 3.65 -1.53
C CYS A 61 -12.92 2.75 -1.84
N ALA A 62 -13.67 3.06 -2.91
CA ALA A 62 -14.80 2.23 -3.34
C ALA A 62 -14.37 0.81 -3.77
N VAL A 63 -13.29 0.70 -4.55
CA VAL A 63 -12.76 -0.60 -4.99
C VAL A 63 -12.22 -1.41 -3.80
N VAL A 64 -11.34 -0.82 -3.01
CA VAL A 64 -10.72 -1.50 -1.85
C VAL A 64 -11.77 -1.85 -0.80
N GLY A 65 -12.71 -0.94 -0.53
CA GLY A 65 -13.82 -1.18 0.40
C GLY A 65 -14.77 -2.28 -0.05
N GLY A 66 -15.05 -2.36 -1.37
CA GLY A 66 -15.85 -3.44 -1.94
C GLY A 66 -15.20 -4.81 -1.77
N VAL A 67 -13.91 -4.93 -2.11
CA VAL A 67 -13.14 -6.18 -1.95
C VAL A 67 -13.06 -6.57 -0.47
N LEU A 68 -12.66 -5.64 0.40
CA LEU A 68 -12.58 -5.90 1.84
C LEU A 68 -13.93 -6.33 2.43
N GLY A 69 -15.01 -5.63 2.08
CA GLY A 69 -16.35 -5.97 2.54
C GLY A 69 -16.78 -7.38 2.11
N GLN A 70 -16.47 -7.76 0.87
CA GLN A 70 -16.75 -9.11 0.38
C GLN A 70 -15.95 -10.18 1.14
N GLU A 71 -14.66 -9.93 1.41
CA GLU A 71 -13.82 -10.86 2.18
C GLU A 71 -14.31 -11.05 3.61
N VAL A 72 -14.81 -9.98 4.25
CA VAL A 72 -15.45 -10.07 5.56
C VAL A 72 -16.70 -10.95 5.50
N VAL A 73 -17.54 -10.81 4.47
CA VAL A 73 -18.74 -11.66 4.29
C VAL A 73 -18.36 -13.14 4.11
N LYS A 74 -17.36 -13.44 3.27
CA LYS A 74 -16.87 -14.83 3.08
C LYS A 74 -16.37 -15.43 4.40
N ALA A 75 -15.54 -14.69 5.13
CA ALA A 75 -14.97 -15.14 6.40
C ALA A 75 -16.06 -15.42 7.45
N LEU A 76 -17.04 -14.54 7.59
CA LEU A 76 -18.11 -14.68 8.58
C LEU A 76 -19.14 -15.74 8.20
N SER A 77 -19.47 -15.85 6.92
CA SER A 77 -20.43 -16.85 6.43
C SER A 77 -19.83 -18.25 6.29
N GLN A 78 -18.50 -18.37 6.34
CA GLN A 78 -17.75 -19.59 6.03
C GLN A 78 -18.12 -20.17 4.66
N ARG A 79 -18.52 -19.29 3.74
CA ARG A 79 -18.95 -19.63 2.39
C ARG A 79 -17.96 -18.98 1.42
N ASP A 80 -17.39 -19.82 0.58
CA ASP A 80 -16.30 -19.50 -0.35
C ASP A 80 -14.94 -19.22 0.34
N PRO A 81 -13.81 -19.60 -0.29
CA PRO A 81 -12.50 -19.39 0.31
C PRO A 81 -12.13 -17.90 0.33
N PRO A 82 -11.68 -17.35 1.47
CA PRO A 82 -11.14 -16.00 1.52
C PRO A 82 -9.77 -15.93 0.85
N HIS A 83 -9.37 -14.73 0.47
CA HIS A 83 -8.02 -14.41 0.02
C HIS A 83 -7.00 -14.70 1.14
N ASN A 84 -5.82 -15.18 0.75
CA ASN A 84 -4.71 -15.43 1.66
C ASN A 84 -3.46 -14.71 1.13
N ASN A 85 -2.99 -13.61 1.70
CA ASN A 85 -3.51 -12.82 2.83
C ASN A 85 -3.48 -11.31 2.57
N PHE A 86 -2.89 -10.87 1.47
CA PHE A 86 -2.87 -9.48 1.04
C PHE A 86 -3.60 -9.30 -0.28
N PHE A 87 -4.33 -8.20 -0.39
CA PHE A 87 -4.85 -7.69 -1.64
C PHE A 87 -4.24 -6.31 -1.90
N PHE A 88 -3.56 -6.15 -3.04
CA PHE A 88 -2.97 -4.90 -3.49
C PHE A 88 -3.73 -4.38 -4.71
N PHE A 89 -4.06 -3.08 -4.71
CA PHE A 89 -4.73 -2.43 -5.83
C PHE A 89 -3.92 -1.26 -6.35
N ASP A 90 -3.66 -1.25 -7.67
CA ASP A 90 -3.05 -0.15 -8.40
C ASP A 90 -4.12 0.51 -9.29
N GLY A 91 -4.58 1.69 -8.89
CA GLY A 91 -5.60 2.45 -9.61
C GLY A 91 -5.12 3.07 -10.92
N ILE A 92 -3.81 3.18 -11.15
CA ILE A 92 -3.25 3.71 -12.40
C ILE A 92 -3.29 2.63 -13.49
N LYS A 93 -2.92 1.39 -13.13
CA LYS A 93 -2.95 0.24 -14.06
C LYS A 93 -4.31 -0.48 -14.06
N GLY A 94 -5.14 -0.27 -13.05
CA GLY A 94 -6.41 -0.97 -12.86
C GLY A 94 -6.25 -2.42 -12.37
N ASN A 95 -5.11 -2.77 -11.79
CA ASN A 95 -4.78 -4.14 -11.40
C ASN A 95 -5.05 -4.37 -9.91
N GLY A 96 -5.72 -5.49 -9.59
CA GLY A 96 -5.85 -6.04 -8.24
C GLY A 96 -5.10 -7.37 -8.15
N ILE A 97 -4.16 -7.49 -7.21
CA ILE A 97 -3.29 -8.66 -7.04
C ILE A 97 -3.49 -9.22 -5.63
N VAL A 98 -3.68 -10.54 -5.53
CA VAL A 98 -3.69 -11.25 -4.25
C VAL A 98 -2.34 -11.93 -4.06
N GLU A 99 -1.67 -11.65 -2.95
CA GLU A 99 -0.37 -12.22 -2.60
C GLU A 99 -0.43 -12.88 -1.22
N CYS A 100 0.23 -14.03 -1.10
CA CYS A 100 0.41 -14.72 0.17
C CYS A 100 1.80 -14.42 0.72
N LEU A 101 1.88 -13.56 1.72
CA LEU A 101 3.15 -13.16 2.35
C LEU A 101 3.20 -13.63 3.80
N GLY A 102 4.33 -14.21 4.21
CA GLY A 102 4.52 -14.78 5.54
C GLY A 102 4.54 -16.31 5.55
N PRO A 103 4.61 -16.94 6.74
CA PRO A 103 4.61 -18.40 6.86
C PRO A 103 3.30 -18.99 6.36
N SER A 104 3.42 -20.14 5.69
CA SER A 104 2.29 -21.00 5.27
C SER A 104 1.69 -21.77 6.45
#